data_AF-A0A6P5NUZ0-F1
#
_entry.id   AF-A0A6P5NUZ0-F1
#
_cell.length_a   1.000
_cell.length_b   1.000
_cell.length_c   1.000
_cell.angle_alpha   90.00
_cell.angle_beta   90.00
_cell.angle_gamma   90.00
#
_symmetry.space_group_name_H-M   'P 1'
#
loop_
_entity.id
_entity.type
_entity.pdbx_description
1 polymer ?
#
loop_
_entity_poly.entity_id
_entity_poly.type
_entity_poly.pdbx_seq_one_letter_code
_entity_poly.pdbx_strand_id
1 'polypeptide(L)'
;MKAPRLLQSVFAAVGDLYSYKLSAVLFGDNVAKWALFSQLANWFMFYCSVRTLSNSLETVLTVVSLYFWPCMRSSSRSSTVSRKWGLVLAALACAIRPTSAIIWLYVGLLEFSKARNKLKLLFLEVAPIGMLVLGLTCLLDRIMYGTWILVPLNFLKFNFLSSGGDYYGTHKWHWYFTQGFPVMIFSFLPFCSAGIIYSKQWRYACLLAWVMGLYSVLGHKEFRFVLPVLPIALIFSGYCLAVIEDPGLPGYKGKESPKKRTKRSLKLILAVIFLLATNIPMALYMSLVHQRGPEDVMNHLAREARDGKVKNILFLTPCHATPYYSLLHHDLPMRFLDCTPSEERGVIDESDRFLMDPVPFLLEYAKNMSLPSHIVLFDSEEQKLNNLLNSYGYREERRFFNAHFKVDRELQASIVIYVHIGR
;
A
#
# COMPACT_ATOMS: atom_id res chain seq x y z
N MET A 1 5.29 -22.03 3.32
CA MET A 1 6.65 -21.40 3.24
C MET A 1 6.53 -19.91 3.54
N LYS A 2 7.51 -19.27 4.22
CA LYS A 2 7.44 -17.83 4.60
C LYS A 2 8.37 -16.90 3.79
N ALA A 3 8.99 -17.40 2.72
CA ALA A 3 10.02 -16.66 1.96
C ALA A 3 9.58 -15.28 1.41
N PRO A 4 8.37 -15.11 0.83
CA PRO A 4 7.93 -13.79 0.38
C PRO A 4 7.81 -12.75 1.51
N ARG A 5 7.40 -13.19 2.71
CA ARG A 5 7.31 -12.32 3.89
C ARG A 5 8.70 -11.89 4.36
N LEU A 6 9.67 -12.81 4.37
CA LEU A 6 11.05 -12.50 4.73
C LEU A 6 11.68 -11.50 3.74
N LEU A 7 11.46 -11.68 2.44
CA LEU A 7 11.93 -10.75 1.43
C LEU A 7 11.35 -9.34 1.64
N GLN A 8 10.05 -9.25 1.94
CA GLN A 8 9.43 -7.95 2.25
C GLN A 8 9.97 -7.33 3.54
N SER A 9 10.30 -8.11 4.55
CA SER A 9 10.97 -7.60 5.76
C SER A 9 12.34 -6.99 5.43
N VAL A 10 13.09 -7.58 4.50
CA VAL A 10 14.37 -7.01 4.03
C VAL A 10 14.14 -5.68 3.30
N PHE A 11 13.15 -5.61 2.40
CA PHE A 11 12.82 -4.35 1.72
C PHE A 11 12.37 -3.26 2.69
N ALA A 12 11.51 -3.58 3.66
CA ALA A 12 11.11 -2.65 4.71
C ALA A 12 12.31 -2.11 5.50
N ALA A 13 13.22 -2.99 5.93
CA ALA A 13 14.43 -2.59 6.65
C ALA A 13 15.35 -1.68 5.81
N VAL A 14 15.46 -1.93 4.50
CA VAL A 14 16.17 -1.03 3.57
C VAL A 14 15.46 0.32 3.50
N GLY A 15 14.13 0.34 3.41
CA GLY A 15 13.32 1.56 3.46
C GLY A 15 13.59 2.39 4.71
N ASP A 16 13.57 1.76 5.89
CA ASP A 16 13.84 2.41 7.17
C ASP A 16 15.27 2.99 7.24
N LEU A 17 16.26 2.21 6.79
CA LEU A 17 17.65 2.65 6.73
C LEU A 17 17.81 3.88 5.82
N TYR A 18 17.20 3.89 4.65
CA TYR A 18 17.31 5.01 3.73
C TYR A 18 16.45 6.20 4.14
N SER A 19 15.34 6.01 4.84
CA SER A 19 14.61 7.11 5.50
C SER A 19 15.48 7.81 6.54
N TYR A 20 16.20 7.03 7.37
CA TYR A 20 17.17 7.57 8.32
C TYR A 20 18.29 8.33 7.59
N LYS A 21 18.93 7.71 6.59
CA LYS A 21 20.03 8.33 5.83
C LYS A 21 19.60 9.62 5.10
N LEU A 22 18.42 9.62 4.50
CA LEU A 22 17.85 10.79 3.84
C LEU A 22 17.64 11.92 4.85
N SER A 23 17.02 11.63 5.99
CA SER A 23 16.82 12.60 7.06
C SER A 23 18.14 13.14 7.63
N ALA A 24 19.15 12.28 7.81
CA ALA A 24 20.47 12.69 8.29
C ALA A 24 21.16 13.66 7.33
N VAL A 25 21.05 13.44 6.03
CA VAL A 25 21.59 14.35 5.00
C VAL A 25 20.85 15.68 4.99
N LEU A 26 19.52 15.68 5.19
CA LEU A 26 18.71 16.90 5.16
C LEU A 26 18.86 17.76 6.40
N PHE A 27 18.85 17.13 7.58
CA PHE A 27 18.64 17.80 8.85
C PHE A 27 19.64 17.39 9.95
N GLY A 28 20.41 16.32 9.75
CA GLY A 28 21.38 15.79 10.72
C GLY A 28 20.86 14.65 11.58
N ASP A 29 21.80 14.05 12.31
CA ASP A 29 21.60 12.75 12.96
C ASP A 29 20.52 12.76 14.05
N ASN A 30 20.32 13.90 14.73
CA ASN A 30 19.27 14.00 15.74
C ASN A 30 17.89 13.89 15.11
N VAL A 31 17.65 14.63 14.01
CA VAL A 31 16.40 14.55 13.25
C VAL A 31 16.23 13.17 12.60
N ALA A 32 17.33 12.56 12.16
CA ALA A 32 17.30 11.21 11.59
C ALA A 32 16.79 10.16 12.58
N LYS A 33 17.22 10.22 13.84
CA LYS A 33 16.73 9.32 14.90
C LYS A 33 15.23 9.50 15.12
N TRP A 34 14.74 10.74 15.19
CA TRP A 34 13.31 11.01 15.35
C TRP A 34 12.49 10.66 14.11
N ALA A 35 13.03 10.84 12.90
CA ALA A 35 12.38 10.41 11.67
C ALA A 35 12.22 8.89 11.61
N LEU A 36 13.26 8.14 11.99
CA LEU A 36 13.18 6.69 12.10
C LEU A 36 12.17 6.26 13.17
N PHE A 37 12.15 6.92 14.32
CA PHE A 37 11.11 6.71 15.33
C PHE A 37 9.71 6.95 14.75
N SER A 38 9.48 8.07 14.06
CA SER A 38 8.19 8.39 13.43
C SER A 38 7.80 7.34 12.39
N GLN A 39 8.75 6.83 11.61
CA GLN A 39 8.48 5.78 10.62
C GLN A 39 8.09 4.44 11.26
N LEU A 40 8.84 3.99 12.27
CA LEU A 40 8.58 2.72 12.95
C LEU A 40 7.32 2.76 13.83
N ALA A 41 7.00 3.93 14.40
CA ALA A 41 5.85 4.12 15.27
C ALA A 41 4.55 4.43 14.52
N ASN A 42 4.59 4.90 13.27
CA ASN A 42 3.38 5.20 12.51
C ASN A 42 2.63 3.91 12.16
N TRP A 43 1.33 3.88 12.47
CA TRP A 43 0.51 2.67 12.33
C TRP A 43 0.41 2.17 10.89
N PHE A 44 0.32 3.08 9.92
CA PHE A 44 0.12 2.72 8.52
C PHE A 44 1.41 2.19 7.89
N MET A 45 2.56 2.80 8.19
CA MET A 45 3.87 2.27 7.79
C MET A 45 4.12 0.88 8.39
N PHE A 46 3.81 0.68 9.67
CA PHE A 46 3.90 -0.62 10.32
C PHE A 46 3.02 -1.67 9.61
N TYR A 47 1.78 -1.29 9.28
CA TYR A 47 0.81 -2.17 8.63
C TYR A 47 1.15 -2.50 7.16
N CYS A 48 1.64 -1.52 6.37
CA CYS A 48 1.84 -1.68 4.93
C CYS A 48 3.24 -2.16 4.53
N SER A 49 4.30 -1.72 5.22
CA SER A 49 5.70 -1.91 4.77
C SER A 49 6.09 -3.37 4.57
N VAL A 50 5.55 -4.28 5.40
CA VAL A 50 5.83 -5.71 5.37
C VAL A 50 4.87 -6.54 4.50
N ARG A 51 3.85 -5.89 3.91
CA ARG A 51 2.90 -6.55 3.00
C ARG A 51 3.49 -6.67 1.61
N THR A 52 3.14 -7.75 0.90
CA THR A 52 3.56 -8.02 -0.48
C THR A 52 2.79 -7.16 -1.49
N LEU A 53 2.89 -5.83 -1.34
CA LEU A 53 2.29 -4.84 -2.24
C LEU A 53 3.38 -4.23 -3.11
N SER A 54 3.06 -3.97 -4.38
CA SER A 54 3.95 -3.20 -5.26
C SER A 54 4.21 -1.79 -4.71
N ASN A 55 3.22 -1.18 -4.04
CA ASN A 55 3.36 0.12 -3.38
C ASN A 55 4.39 0.11 -2.23
N SER A 56 4.56 -1.01 -1.53
CA SER A 56 5.57 -1.11 -0.47
C SER A 56 6.98 -1.06 -1.07
N LEU A 57 7.20 -1.80 -2.16
CA LEU A 57 8.48 -1.75 -2.89
C LEU A 57 8.71 -0.39 -3.57
N GLU A 58 7.68 0.19 -4.18
CA GLU A 58 7.70 1.55 -4.73
C GLU A 58 8.12 2.59 -3.67
N THR A 59 7.60 2.47 -2.45
CA THR A 59 7.94 3.35 -1.33
C THR A 59 9.42 3.25 -0.95
N VAL A 60 9.94 2.01 -0.85
CA VAL A 60 11.36 1.76 -0.57
C VAL A 60 12.22 2.36 -1.69
N LEU A 61 11.92 2.05 -2.95
CA LEU A 61 12.66 2.58 -4.10
C LEU A 61 12.61 4.11 -4.16
N THR A 62 11.48 4.71 -3.80
CA THR A 62 11.31 6.18 -3.74
C THR A 62 12.25 6.82 -2.73
N VAL A 63 12.26 6.34 -1.49
CA VAL A 63 13.13 6.90 -0.44
C VAL A 63 14.61 6.68 -0.75
N VAL A 64 14.98 5.48 -1.22
CA VAL A 64 16.36 5.17 -1.61
C VAL A 64 16.80 6.06 -2.76
N SER A 65 15.97 6.24 -3.78
CA SER A 65 16.29 7.07 -4.94
C SER A 65 16.38 8.57 -4.59
N LEU A 66 15.49 9.08 -3.74
CA LEU A 66 15.55 10.46 -3.24
C LEU A 66 16.86 10.74 -2.50
N TYR A 67 17.40 9.77 -1.75
CA TYR A 67 18.71 9.88 -1.09
C TYR A 67 19.87 10.06 -2.09
N PHE A 68 19.78 9.42 -3.25
CA PHE A 68 20.76 9.52 -4.34
C PHE A 68 20.59 10.76 -5.23
N TRP A 69 19.49 11.52 -5.07
CA TRP A 69 19.16 12.62 -5.98
C TRP A 69 19.79 13.96 -5.57
N PRO A 70 20.67 14.58 -6.38
CA PRO A 70 21.39 15.78 -5.98
C PRO A 70 20.50 16.99 -5.67
N CYS A 71 19.50 17.30 -6.51
CA CYS A 71 18.65 18.48 -6.28
C CYS A 71 17.78 18.41 -5.01
N MET A 72 17.62 17.21 -4.47
CA MET A 72 16.83 16.92 -3.27
C MET A 72 17.69 16.95 -1.99
N ARG A 73 19.02 17.04 -2.10
CA ARG A 73 19.92 17.13 -0.95
C ARG A 73 20.18 18.57 -0.53
N SER A 74 20.54 18.75 0.75
CA SER A 74 21.06 20.03 1.25
C SER A 74 22.49 20.24 0.74
N SER A 75 22.80 21.46 0.29
CA SER A 75 24.07 21.83 -0.34
C SER A 75 25.29 21.78 0.61
N SER A 76 25.08 21.67 1.92
CA SER A 76 26.15 21.79 2.93
C SER A 76 26.88 20.48 3.27
N ARG A 77 26.33 19.30 2.93
CA ARG A 77 26.95 18.00 3.24
C ARG A 77 27.33 17.24 1.97
N SER A 78 28.57 17.49 1.55
CA SER A 78 29.25 16.86 0.42
C SER A 78 29.57 15.39 0.68
N SER A 79 28.61 14.49 0.46
CA SER A 79 28.94 13.13 0.04
C SER A 79 28.65 13.03 -1.45
N THR A 80 29.66 12.76 -2.27
CA THR A 80 29.55 12.53 -3.71
C THR A 80 28.78 11.25 -3.95
N VAL A 81 27.46 11.35 -4.10
CA VAL A 81 26.63 10.21 -4.46
C VAL A 81 26.18 10.34 -5.91
N SER A 82 26.28 9.24 -6.66
CA SER A 82 25.99 9.25 -8.08
C SER A 82 24.49 9.30 -8.33
N ARG A 83 24.03 10.37 -9.00
CA ARG A 83 22.65 10.53 -9.49
C ARG A 83 22.19 9.35 -10.36
N LYS A 84 23.12 8.67 -11.04
CA LYS A 84 22.80 7.50 -11.87
C LYS A 84 22.10 6.40 -11.08
N TRP A 85 22.48 6.18 -9.81
CA TRP A 85 21.79 5.22 -8.94
C TRP A 85 20.35 5.65 -8.63
N GLY A 86 20.13 6.94 -8.38
CA GLY A 86 18.78 7.50 -8.25
C GLY A 86 17.95 7.29 -9.51
N LEU A 87 18.51 7.58 -10.69
CA LEU A 87 17.83 7.37 -11.98
C LEU A 87 17.46 5.91 -12.23
N VAL A 88 18.36 4.96 -11.94
CA VAL A 88 18.09 3.52 -12.09
C VAL A 88 16.95 3.09 -11.17
N LEU A 89 16.97 3.50 -9.90
CA LEU A 89 15.92 3.15 -8.94
C LEU A 89 14.57 3.82 -9.27
N ALA A 90 14.60 5.06 -9.78
CA ALA A 90 13.42 5.75 -10.28
C ALA A 90 12.81 5.03 -11.49
N ALA A 91 13.64 4.64 -12.45
CA ALA A 91 13.20 3.88 -13.62
C ALA A 91 12.63 2.51 -13.22
N LEU A 92 13.27 1.82 -12.27
CA LEU A 92 12.77 0.56 -11.72
C LEU A 92 11.43 0.74 -10.99
N ALA A 93 11.25 1.82 -10.22
CA ALA A 93 9.99 2.14 -9.59
C ALA A 93 8.88 2.34 -10.63
N CYS A 94 9.15 3.11 -11.70
CA CYS A 94 8.21 3.28 -12.83
C CYS A 94 7.89 1.98 -13.57
N ALA A 95 8.86 1.08 -13.71
CA ALA A 95 8.68 -0.24 -14.32
C ALA A 95 7.75 -1.13 -13.48
N ILE A 96 7.96 -1.18 -12.17
CA ILE A 96 7.12 -1.94 -11.23
C ILE A 96 5.73 -1.29 -11.13
N ARG A 97 5.68 0.04 -11.15
CA ARG A 97 4.44 0.80 -11.04
C ARG A 97 4.51 2.07 -11.89
N PRO A 98 3.79 2.12 -13.03
CA PRO A 98 3.82 3.28 -13.93
C PRO A 98 3.43 4.61 -13.25
N THR A 99 2.59 4.55 -12.21
CA THR A 99 2.17 5.75 -11.44
C THR A 99 3.31 6.41 -10.67
N SER A 100 4.42 5.71 -10.38
CA SER A 100 5.62 6.33 -9.77
C SER A 100 6.19 7.46 -10.62
N ALA A 101 5.89 7.48 -11.92
CA ALA A 101 6.27 8.57 -12.82
C ALA A 101 5.80 9.94 -12.31
N ILE A 102 4.70 10.02 -11.56
CA ILE A 102 4.20 11.26 -10.95
C ILE A 102 5.25 11.90 -10.03
N ILE A 103 5.92 11.10 -9.20
CA ILE A 103 6.97 11.54 -8.28
C ILE A 103 8.21 11.97 -9.08
N TRP A 104 8.62 11.13 -10.02
CA TRP A 104 9.85 11.35 -10.78
C TRP A 104 9.75 12.48 -11.80
N LEU A 105 8.55 12.80 -12.28
CA LEU A 105 8.32 13.99 -13.09
C LEU A 105 8.63 15.26 -12.29
N TYR A 106 8.16 15.38 -11.05
CA TYR A 106 8.47 16.52 -10.18
C TYR A 106 9.99 16.63 -9.93
N VAL A 107 10.61 15.54 -9.47
CA VAL A 107 12.04 15.52 -9.14
C VAL A 107 12.90 15.76 -10.39
N GLY A 108 12.51 15.17 -11.53
CA GLY A 108 13.16 15.34 -12.82
C GLY A 108 13.09 16.78 -13.33
N LEU A 109 11.94 17.44 -13.23
CA LEU A 109 11.78 18.86 -13.60
C LEU A 109 12.64 19.79 -12.73
N LEU A 110 12.74 19.51 -11.43
CA LEU A 110 13.62 20.26 -10.52
C LEU A 110 15.10 20.08 -10.87
N GLU A 111 15.52 18.85 -11.17
CA GLU A 111 16.90 18.55 -11.58
C GLU A 111 17.22 19.19 -12.92
N PHE A 112 16.33 19.08 -13.90
CA PHE A 112 16.47 19.67 -15.23
C PHE A 112 16.60 21.18 -15.18
N SER A 113 15.85 21.84 -14.29
CA SER A 113 15.93 23.29 -14.07
C SER A 113 17.27 23.74 -13.50
N LYS A 114 17.93 22.90 -12.69
CA LYS A 114 19.23 23.18 -12.07
C LYS A 114 20.42 22.68 -12.89
N ALA A 115 20.19 21.82 -13.88
CA ALA A 115 21.24 21.20 -14.67
C ALA A 115 21.96 22.22 -15.57
N ARG A 116 23.29 22.28 -15.43
CA ARG A 116 24.14 23.14 -16.28
C ARG A 116 24.17 22.68 -17.75
N ASN A 117 24.15 21.36 -17.98
CA ASN A 117 24.10 20.78 -19.34
C ASN A 117 22.89 19.85 -19.45
N LYS A 118 21.80 20.41 -19.97
CA LYS A 118 20.49 19.76 -20.12
C LYS A 118 20.52 18.60 -21.11
N LEU A 119 21.23 18.76 -22.24
CA LEU A 119 21.35 17.73 -23.28
C LEU A 119 22.11 16.51 -22.77
N LYS A 120 23.22 16.73 -22.04
CA LYS A 120 23.96 15.64 -21.40
C LYS A 120 23.08 14.87 -20.41
N LEU A 121 22.32 15.56 -19.56
CA LEU A 121 21.41 14.91 -18.62
C LEU A 121 20.37 14.03 -19.35
N LEU A 122 19.72 14.58 -20.38
CA LEU A 122 18.66 13.86 -21.11
C LEU A 122 19.22 12.68 -21.91
N PHE A 123 20.19 12.92 -22.78
CA PHE A 123 20.62 11.93 -23.78
C PHE A 123 21.70 10.97 -23.28
N LEU A 124 22.52 11.37 -22.29
CA LEU A 124 23.62 10.53 -21.80
C LEU A 124 23.34 9.90 -20.43
N GLU A 125 22.31 10.34 -19.69
CA GLU A 125 21.94 9.75 -18.41
C GLU A 125 20.51 9.21 -18.41
N VAL A 126 19.50 10.05 -18.68
CA VAL A 126 18.08 9.65 -18.57
C VAL A 126 17.69 8.65 -19.65
N ALA A 127 17.94 8.96 -20.93
CA ALA A 127 17.52 8.11 -22.04
C ALA A 127 18.16 6.72 -22.03
N PRO A 128 19.48 6.55 -21.82
CA PRO A 128 20.10 5.23 -21.80
C PRO A 128 19.58 4.35 -20.66
N ILE A 129 19.40 4.92 -19.46
CA ILE A 129 18.87 4.18 -18.30
C ILE A 129 17.40 3.81 -18.53
N GLY A 130 16.60 4.77 -19.00
CA GLY A 130 15.18 4.56 -19.29
C GLY A 130 14.96 3.50 -20.36
N MET A 131 15.69 3.57 -21.48
CA MET A 131 15.62 2.59 -22.56
C MET A 131 16.06 1.19 -22.10
N LEU A 132 17.10 1.09 -21.28
CA LEU A 132 17.54 -0.19 -20.74
C LEU A 132 16.47 -0.83 -19.87
N VAL A 133 15.90 -0.07 -18.92
CA VAL A 133 14.88 -0.60 -18.01
C VAL A 133 13.60 -0.95 -18.78
N LEU A 134 13.15 -0.10 -19.70
CA LEU A 134 11.99 -0.38 -20.54
C LEU A 134 12.21 -1.60 -21.45
N GLY A 135 13.41 -1.76 -22.01
CA GLY A 135 13.76 -2.93 -22.82
C GLY A 135 13.74 -4.21 -22.00
N LEU A 136 14.28 -4.19 -20.78
CA LEU A 136 14.22 -5.32 -19.85
C LEU A 136 12.78 -5.66 -19.44
N THR A 137 11.94 -4.66 -19.17
CA THR A 137 10.52 -4.93 -18.87
C THR A 137 9.77 -5.50 -20.07
N CYS A 138 9.99 -4.99 -21.29
CA CYS A 138 9.36 -5.55 -22.49
C CYS A 138 9.78 -6.99 -22.74
N LEU A 139 11.06 -7.32 -22.46
CA LEU A 139 11.56 -8.69 -22.59
C LEU A 139 10.88 -9.62 -21.58
N LEU A 140 10.75 -9.17 -20.32
CA LEU A 140 10.02 -9.91 -19.30
C LEU A 140 8.56 -10.11 -19.68
N ASP A 141 7.88 -9.05 -20.12
CA ASP A 141 6.49 -9.11 -20.59
C ASP A 141 6.36 -10.11 -21.76
N ARG A 142 7.29 -10.11 -22.71
CA ARG A 142 7.32 -11.07 -23.82
C ARG A 142 7.48 -12.51 -23.35
N ILE A 143 8.34 -12.77 -22.37
CA ILE A 143 8.56 -14.11 -21.80
C ILE A 143 7.29 -14.59 -21.09
N MET A 144 6.62 -13.72 -20.33
CA MET A 144 5.46 -14.08 -19.51
C MET A 144 4.16 -14.21 -20.33
N TYR A 145 3.91 -13.28 -21.25
CA TYR A 145 2.67 -13.23 -22.05
C TYR A 145 2.79 -13.91 -23.42
N GLY A 146 3.99 -14.35 -23.82
CA GLY A 146 4.23 -14.96 -25.13
C GLY A 146 4.05 -14.00 -26.32
N THR A 147 3.77 -12.73 -26.08
CA THR A 147 3.48 -11.66 -27.06
C THR A 147 4.22 -10.38 -26.67
N TRP A 148 4.62 -9.56 -27.64
CA TRP A 148 5.24 -8.27 -27.33
C TRP A 148 4.16 -7.32 -26.84
N ILE A 149 4.15 -7.06 -25.55
CA ILE A 149 3.20 -6.17 -24.88
C ILE A 149 4.00 -5.15 -24.08
N LEU A 150 3.58 -3.89 -24.14
CA LEU A 150 4.12 -2.83 -23.28
C LEU A 150 3.10 -2.54 -22.17
N VAL A 151 3.22 -3.28 -21.06
CA VAL A 151 2.25 -3.23 -19.94
C VAL A 151 2.04 -1.80 -19.41
N PRO A 152 3.06 -0.94 -19.25
CA PRO A 152 2.86 0.44 -18.81
C PRO A 152 1.94 1.29 -19.72
N LEU A 153 1.95 1.06 -21.04
CA LEU A 153 1.05 1.76 -21.95
C LEU A 153 -0.39 1.26 -21.82
N ASN A 154 -0.58 -0.05 -21.69
CA ASN A 154 -1.90 -0.62 -21.45
C ASN A 154 -2.47 -0.16 -20.11
N PHE A 155 -1.62 -0.06 -19.08
CA PHE A 155 -1.98 0.50 -17.79
C PHE A 155 -2.46 1.96 -17.93
N LEU A 156 -1.73 2.80 -18.67
CA LEU A 156 -2.12 4.19 -18.92
C LEU A 156 -3.46 4.26 -19.64
N LYS A 157 -3.63 3.45 -20.69
CA LYS A 157 -4.89 3.37 -21.45
C LYS A 157 -6.06 3.01 -20.54
N PHE A 158 -5.94 1.92 -19.79
CA PHE A 158 -7.04 1.43 -18.94
C PHE A 158 -7.38 2.39 -17.79
N ASN A 159 -6.37 2.86 -17.05
CA ASN A 159 -6.59 3.61 -15.80
C ASN A 159 -6.85 5.10 -16.02
N PHE A 160 -6.24 5.71 -17.04
CA PHE A 160 -6.34 7.17 -17.26
C PHE A 160 -7.19 7.52 -18.48
N LEU A 161 -7.15 6.72 -19.55
CA LEU A 161 -7.85 7.07 -20.81
C LEU A 161 -9.22 6.42 -20.95
N SER A 162 -9.48 5.30 -20.27
CA SER A 162 -10.70 4.50 -20.45
C SER A 162 -11.64 4.47 -19.25
N SER A 163 -11.44 5.31 -18.22
CA SER A 163 -12.23 5.32 -16.96
C SER A 163 -12.36 3.94 -16.28
N GLY A 164 -11.52 2.97 -16.62
CA GLY A 164 -11.62 1.60 -16.09
C GLY A 164 -11.39 1.53 -14.58
N GLY A 165 -10.63 2.48 -14.03
CA GLY A 165 -10.44 2.60 -12.59
C GLY A 165 -11.72 2.97 -11.84
N ASP A 166 -12.64 3.71 -12.46
CA ASP A 166 -13.89 4.15 -11.81
C ASP A 166 -14.83 2.98 -11.51
N TYR A 167 -14.62 1.83 -12.16
CA TYR A 167 -15.31 0.56 -11.87
C TYR A 167 -15.17 0.15 -10.41
N TYR A 168 -14.02 0.41 -9.79
CA TYR A 168 -13.71 0.04 -8.41
C TYR A 168 -14.16 1.09 -7.39
N GLY A 169 -15.09 1.97 -7.77
CA GLY A 169 -15.61 3.03 -6.93
C GLY A 169 -14.80 4.32 -7.01
N THR A 170 -15.46 5.45 -6.70
CA THR A 170 -14.87 6.78 -6.79
C THR A 170 -14.99 7.56 -5.48
N HIS A 171 -14.02 8.42 -5.24
CA HIS A 171 -14.00 9.33 -4.11
C HIS A 171 -13.92 10.78 -4.58
N LYS A 172 -14.42 11.71 -3.76
CA LYS A 172 -14.35 13.16 -4.05
C LYS A 172 -12.89 13.63 -4.20
N TRP A 173 -12.66 14.68 -4.98
CA TRP A 173 -11.32 15.19 -5.31
C TRP A 173 -10.49 15.52 -4.04
N HIS A 174 -11.13 16.04 -2.99
CA HIS A 174 -10.45 16.44 -1.76
C HIS A 174 -10.08 15.26 -0.84
N TRP A 175 -10.46 14.03 -1.18
CA TRP A 175 -10.35 12.87 -0.29
C TRP A 175 -8.94 12.65 0.25
N TYR A 176 -7.89 12.76 -0.57
CA TYR A 176 -6.50 12.63 -0.09
C TYR A 176 -6.12 13.70 0.93
N PHE A 177 -6.65 14.92 0.82
CA PHE A 177 -6.34 16.02 1.73
C PHE A 177 -7.17 15.99 3.01
N THR A 178 -8.40 15.48 2.97
CA THR A 178 -9.33 15.49 4.11
C THR A 178 -9.39 14.18 4.88
N GLN A 179 -9.13 13.05 4.21
CA GLN A 179 -9.32 11.71 4.78
C GLN A 179 -8.12 10.81 4.50
N GLY A 180 -7.82 10.54 3.23
CA GLY A 180 -6.80 9.59 2.78
C GLY A 180 -5.45 9.75 3.48
N PHE A 181 -4.74 10.85 3.18
CA PHE A 181 -3.43 11.11 3.74
C PHE A 181 -3.46 11.43 5.25
N PRO A 182 -4.42 12.23 5.77
CA PRO A 182 -4.59 12.45 7.21
C PRO A 182 -4.74 11.18 8.04
N VAL A 183 -5.48 10.18 7.56
CA VAL A 183 -5.65 8.89 8.25
C VAL A 183 -4.35 8.08 8.27
N MET A 184 -3.58 8.11 7.17
CA MET A 184 -2.29 7.41 7.10
C MET A 184 -1.26 7.99 8.09
N ILE A 185 -1.14 9.32 8.14
CA ILE A 185 -0.21 9.99 9.06
C ILE A 185 -0.74 10.03 10.51
N PHE A 186 -2.06 10.06 10.68
CA PHE A 186 -2.77 9.99 11.94
C PHE A 186 -2.29 11.02 12.97
N SER A 187 -1.99 10.60 14.20
CA SER A 187 -1.55 11.49 15.28
C SER A 187 -0.19 12.17 15.03
N PHE A 188 0.56 11.76 13.99
CA PHE A 188 1.76 12.48 13.54
C PHE A 188 1.44 13.73 12.69
N LEU A 189 0.18 13.95 12.27
CA LEU A 189 -0.23 15.06 11.41
C LEU A 189 0.19 16.44 11.95
N PRO A 190 -0.07 16.80 13.22
CA PRO A 190 0.30 18.12 13.73
C PRO A 190 1.82 18.34 13.74
N PHE A 191 2.58 17.28 14.04
CA PHE A 191 4.04 17.30 14.03
C PHE A 191 4.59 17.45 12.61
N CYS A 192 3.96 16.82 11.63
CA CYS A 192 4.33 16.98 10.22
C CYS A 192 4.10 18.41 9.75
N SER A 193 2.91 18.98 10.00
CA SER A 193 2.58 20.36 9.63
C SER A 193 3.54 21.37 10.27
N ALA A 194 3.82 21.22 11.57
CA ALA A 194 4.81 22.05 12.26
C ALA A 194 6.23 21.85 11.70
N GLY A 195 6.61 20.60 11.39
CA GLY A 195 7.89 20.25 10.78
C GLY A 195 8.10 20.88 9.40
N ILE A 196 7.07 20.91 8.56
CA ILE A 196 7.09 21.59 7.26
C ILE A 196 7.37 23.09 7.46
N ILE A 197 6.65 23.73 8.39
CA ILE A 197 6.76 25.17 8.66
C ILE A 197 8.15 25.51 9.21
N TYR A 198 8.67 24.75 10.17
CA TYR A 198 9.94 25.05 10.84
C TYR A 198 11.17 24.69 10.00
N SER A 199 11.13 23.60 9.24
CA SER A 199 12.26 23.15 8.42
C SER A 199 12.48 23.98 7.17
N LYS A 200 11.44 24.65 6.66
CA LYS A 200 11.44 25.43 5.41
C LYS A 200 11.93 24.65 4.18
N GLN A 201 11.87 23.32 4.20
CA GLN A 201 12.24 22.48 3.06
C GLN A 201 11.09 22.36 2.06
N TRP A 202 10.82 23.48 1.38
CA TRP A 202 9.70 23.61 0.44
C TRP A 202 9.74 22.59 -0.71
N ARG A 203 10.92 22.13 -1.14
CA ARG A 203 11.04 21.10 -2.20
C ARG A 203 10.30 19.81 -1.85
N TYR A 204 10.39 19.36 -0.61
CA TYR A 204 9.71 18.15 -0.15
C TYR A 204 8.23 18.41 0.15
N ALA A 205 7.90 19.57 0.73
CA ALA A 205 6.51 19.95 0.97
C ALA A 205 5.71 20.09 -0.34
N CYS A 206 6.32 20.70 -1.37
CA CYS A 206 5.76 20.78 -2.71
C CYS A 206 5.66 19.41 -3.38
N LEU A 207 6.60 18.48 -3.15
CA LEU A 207 6.48 17.10 -3.62
C LEU A 207 5.27 16.40 -3.00
N LEU A 208 5.05 16.54 -1.68
CA LEU A 208 3.84 16.01 -1.01
C LEU A 208 2.58 16.57 -1.67
N ALA A 209 2.50 17.89 -1.83
CA ALA A 209 1.35 18.57 -2.43
C ALA A 209 1.13 18.18 -3.90
N TRP A 210 2.21 18.05 -4.67
CA TRP A 210 2.19 17.63 -6.07
C TRP A 210 1.59 16.23 -6.24
N VAL A 211 2.08 15.27 -5.44
CA VAL A 211 1.62 13.88 -5.50
C VAL A 211 0.15 13.79 -5.08
N MET A 212 -0.22 14.39 -3.94
CA MET A 212 -1.62 14.40 -3.49
C MET A 212 -2.53 15.10 -4.51
N GLY A 213 -2.11 16.23 -5.08
CA GLY A 213 -2.87 16.99 -6.05
C GLY A 213 -3.15 16.21 -7.34
N LEU A 214 -2.15 15.54 -7.91
CA LEU A 214 -2.32 14.76 -9.13
C LEU A 214 -3.15 13.49 -8.91
N TYR A 215 -2.92 12.76 -7.81
CA TYR A 215 -3.77 11.62 -7.49
C TYR A 215 -5.21 12.04 -7.15
N SER A 216 -5.43 13.26 -6.66
CA SER A 216 -6.76 13.82 -6.41
C SER A 216 -7.62 14.01 -7.66
N VAL A 217 -6.99 14.11 -8.85
CA VAL A 217 -7.69 14.20 -10.14
C VAL A 217 -8.36 12.87 -10.52
N LEU A 218 -7.81 11.74 -10.08
CA LEU A 218 -8.34 10.42 -10.42
C LEU A 218 -9.62 10.11 -9.64
N GLY A 219 -10.63 9.54 -10.29
CA GLY A 219 -11.89 9.16 -9.65
C GLY A 219 -11.67 8.13 -8.54
N HIS A 220 -11.05 7.00 -8.91
CA HIS A 220 -10.65 5.95 -7.99
C HIS A 220 -9.42 6.34 -7.16
N LYS A 221 -9.50 6.10 -5.85
CA LYS A 221 -8.47 6.49 -4.87
C LYS A 221 -8.29 5.38 -3.85
N GLU A 222 -7.05 5.16 -3.44
CA GLU A 222 -6.69 4.20 -2.40
C GLU A 222 -5.58 4.78 -1.53
N PHE A 223 -5.58 4.42 -0.24
CA PHE A 223 -4.53 4.86 0.70
C PHE A 223 -3.11 4.50 0.20
N ARG A 224 -2.95 3.31 -0.39
CA ARG A 224 -1.64 2.82 -0.82
C ARG A 224 -1.04 3.58 -2.01
N PHE A 225 -1.83 4.29 -2.81
CA PHE A 225 -1.31 5.06 -3.96
C PHE A 225 -0.39 6.21 -3.55
N VAL A 226 -0.63 6.81 -2.38
CA VAL A 226 0.18 7.89 -1.81
C VAL A 226 1.13 7.41 -0.70
N LEU A 227 1.24 6.09 -0.48
CA LEU A 227 2.21 5.50 0.46
C LEU A 227 3.66 5.94 0.20
N PRO A 228 4.14 6.08 -1.06
CA PRO A 228 5.54 6.42 -1.33
C PRO A 228 5.99 7.78 -0.77
N VAL A 229 5.05 8.69 -0.50
CA VAL A 229 5.34 10.00 0.08
C VAL A 229 5.11 10.07 1.59
N LEU A 230 4.54 9.03 2.21
CA LEU A 230 4.35 8.99 3.66
C LEU A 230 5.67 9.05 4.46
N PRO A 231 6.77 8.35 4.08
CA PRO A 231 8.06 8.51 4.75
C PRO A 231 8.56 9.96 4.79
N ILE A 232 8.33 10.74 3.73
CA ILE A 232 8.73 12.15 3.66
C ILE A 232 7.95 12.98 4.69
N ALA A 233 6.66 12.73 4.83
CA ALA A 233 5.84 13.38 5.85
C ALA A 233 6.29 13.02 7.27
N LEU A 234 6.66 11.76 7.51
CA LEU A 234 7.17 11.30 8.80
C LEU A 234 8.56 11.86 9.12
N ILE A 235 9.39 12.15 8.11
CA ILE A 235 10.64 12.90 8.29
C ILE A 235 10.35 14.31 8.83
N PHE A 236 9.32 15.00 8.33
CA PHE A 236 8.90 16.30 8.89
C PHE A 236 8.40 16.17 10.33
N SER A 237 7.63 15.13 10.65
CA SER A 237 7.25 14.85 12.05
C SER A 237 8.48 14.65 12.94
N GLY A 238 9.48 13.90 12.46
CA GLY A 238 10.76 13.71 13.13
C GLY A 238 11.53 15.02 13.37
N TYR A 239 11.49 15.94 12.39
CA TYR A 239 12.06 17.28 12.55
C TYR A 239 11.39 18.05 13.69
N CYS A 240 10.06 18.03 13.77
CA CYS A 240 9.33 18.69 14.85
C CYS A 240 9.68 18.10 16.23
N LEU A 241 9.77 16.77 16.35
CA LEU A 241 10.18 16.10 17.59
C LEU A 241 11.59 16.49 18.03
N ALA A 242 12.53 16.59 17.08
CA ALA A 242 13.89 17.04 17.36
C ALA A 242 13.95 18.49 17.86
N VAL A 243 13.09 19.37 17.32
CA VAL A 243 12.97 20.77 17.81
C VAL A 243 12.36 20.83 19.21
N ILE A 244 11.43 19.94 19.54
CA ILE A 244 10.86 19.85 20.91
C ILE A 244 11.91 19.34 21.91
N GLU A 245 12.78 18.42 21.47
CA GLU A 245 13.90 17.91 22.26
C GLU A 245 14.97 19.00 22.49
N ASP A 246 15.38 19.69 21.44
CA ASP A 246 16.36 20.78 21.49
C ASP A 246 15.87 22.01 20.71
N PRO A 247 15.26 23.00 21.40
CA PRO A 247 14.81 24.24 20.78
C PRO A 247 15.94 25.08 20.15
N GLY A 248 17.21 24.75 20.41
CA GLY A 248 18.38 25.43 19.81
C GLY A 248 18.72 24.99 18.38
N LEU A 249 17.96 24.06 17.78
CA LEU A 249 18.17 23.65 16.39
C LEU A 249 18.02 24.84 15.42
N PRO A 250 18.94 25.04 14.45
CA PRO A 250 18.88 26.17 13.53
C PRO A 250 17.58 26.14 12.72
N GLY A 251 16.67 27.10 13.00
CA GLY A 251 15.35 27.20 12.37
C GLY A 251 14.21 27.53 13.33
N TYR A 252 14.36 27.24 14.64
CA TYR A 252 13.37 27.59 15.66
C TYR A 252 13.64 29.00 16.23
N LYS A 253 12.75 29.97 15.95
CA LYS A 253 12.81 31.36 16.49
C LYS A 253 11.99 31.53 17.78
N GLY A 254 12.00 30.54 18.67
CA GLY A 254 11.40 30.70 20.01
C GLY A 254 12.32 31.49 20.94
N LYS A 255 11.76 32.17 21.95
CA LYS A 255 12.53 32.92 22.96
C LYS A 255 13.65 32.06 23.55
N GLU A 256 14.90 32.44 23.30
CA GLU A 256 16.09 31.82 23.88
C GLU A 256 16.00 31.89 25.40
N SER A 257 15.71 30.75 26.03
CA SER A 257 15.88 30.58 27.47
C SER A 257 17.21 29.85 27.67
N PRO A 258 18.24 30.50 28.23
CA PRO A 258 19.49 29.82 28.49
C PRO A 258 19.27 29.01 29.77
N LYS A 259 19.11 27.68 29.71
CA LYS A 259 19.37 26.78 30.87
C LYS A 259 19.30 25.27 30.56
N LYS A 260 20.42 24.62 30.89
CA LYS A 260 20.66 23.23 31.36
C LYS A 260 20.15 22.05 30.52
N ARG A 261 21.14 21.40 29.90
CA ARG A 261 21.12 20.25 28.98
C ARG A 261 20.79 18.87 29.61
N THR A 262 19.97 18.76 30.68
CA THR A 262 20.00 17.50 31.49
C THR A 262 18.67 16.91 31.97
N LYS A 263 17.51 17.41 31.53
CA LYS A 263 16.24 16.68 31.70
C LYS A 263 15.56 16.59 30.34
N ARG A 264 15.31 15.37 29.83
CA ARG A 264 14.41 15.17 28.68
C ARG A 264 13.14 16.00 28.92
N SER A 265 12.83 16.90 27.99
CA SER A 265 11.68 17.80 28.12
C SER A 265 10.42 16.98 28.41
N LEU A 266 9.68 17.31 29.47
CA LEU A 266 8.41 16.64 29.80
C LEU A 266 7.46 16.65 28.59
N LYS A 267 7.50 17.73 27.78
CA LYS A 267 6.74 17.86 26.53
C LYS A 267 7.09 16.78 25.51
N LEU A 268 8.38 16.47 25.35
CA LEU A 268 8.85 15.40 24.46
C LEU A 268 8.36 14.04 24.94
N ILE A 269 8.47 13.77 26.24
CA ILE A 269 8.03 12.50 26.83
C ILE A 269 6.52 12.33 26.60
N LEU A 270 5.72 13.36 26.88
CA LEU A 270 4.27 13.33 26.64
C LEU A 270 3.93 13.17 25.16
N ALA A 271 4.66 13.84 24.25
CA ALA A 271 4.46 13.67 22.81
C ALA A 271 4.75 12.24 22.35
N VAL A 272 5.86 11.64 22.79
CA VAL A 272 6.22 10.25 22.48
C VAL A 272 5.17 9.28 23.02
N ILE A 273 4.76 9.43 24.28
CA ILE A 273 3.71 8.60 24.88
C ILE A 273 2.41 8.73 24.10
N PHE A 274 1.98 9.95 23.76
CA PHE A 274 0.78 10.18 22.96
C PHE A 274 0.85 9.51 21.58
N LEU A 275 1.97 9.65 20.87
CA LEU A 275 2.16 9.05 19.55
C LEU A 275 2.14 7.52 19.62
N LEU A 276 2.81 6.91 20.61
CA LEU A 276 2.81 5.46 20.78
C LEU A 276 1.44 4.94 21.24
N ALA A 277 0.79 5.61 22.19
CA ALA A 277 -0.52 5.21 22.71
C ALA A 277 -1.62 5.27 21.65
N THR A 278 -1.50 6.16 20.67
CA THR A 278 -2.46 6.26 19.57
C THR A 278 -2.14 5.32 18.41
N ASN A 279 -0.86 5.16 18.03
CA ASN A 279 -0.50 4.35 16.86
C ASN A 279 -0.35 2.86 17.16
N ILE A 280 0.19 2.45 18.30
CA ILE A 280 0.44 1.02 18.58
C ILE A 280 -0.87 0.21 18.59
N PRO A 281 -1.94 0.63 19.30
CA PRO A 281 -3.19 -0.13 19.29
C PRO A 281 -3.79 -0.23 17.88
N MET A 282 -3.74 0.87 17.11
CA MET A 282 -4.21 0.90 15.73
C MET A 282 -3.39 -0.04 14.84
N ALA A 283 -2.06 -0.01 14.95
CA ALA A 283 -1.15 -0.86 14.18
C ALA A 283 -1.39 -2.35 14.48
N LEU A 284 -1.49 -2.72 15.77
CA LEU A 284 -1.72 -4.09 16.20
C LEU A 284 -3.10 -4.58 15.77
N TYR A 285 -4.14 -3.78 15.97
CA TYR A 285 -5.50 -4.13 15.58
C TYR A 285 -5.62 -4.36 14.07
N MET A 286 -5.12 -3.40 13.26
CA MET A 286 -5.18 -3.51 11.81
C MET A 286 -4.31 -4.65 11.26
N SER A 287 -3.21 -4.98 11.93
CA SER A 287 -2.31 -6.04 11.46
C SER A 287 -2.70 -7.45 11.91
N LEU A 288 -3.38 -7.60 13.06
CA LEU A 288 -3.60 -8.91 13.70
C LEU A 288 -5.07 -9.31 13.83
N VAL A 289 -6.00 -8.35 13.79
CA VAL A 289 -7.41 -8.58 14.11
C VAL A 289 -8.31 -8.27 12.92
N HIS A 290 -8.19 -7.06 12.36
CA HIS A 290 -9.06 -6.63 11.28
C HIS A 290 -8.82 -7.43 10.00
N GLN A 291 -9.90 -7.95 9.41
CA GLN A 291 -9.89 -8.73 8.17
C GLN A 291 -8.98 -9.96 8.21
N ARG A 292 -8.86 -10.62 9.37
CA ARG A 292 -8.03 -11.84 9.51
C ARG A 292 -8.69 -13.10 8.94
N GLY A 293 -10.02 -13.10 8.81
CA GLY A 293 -10.83 -14.27 8.47
C GLY A 293 -10.37 -15.02 7.22
N PRO A 294 -10.08 -14.32 6.10
CA PRO A 294 -9.62 -14.99 4.88
C PRO A 294 -8.34 -15.79 5.05
N GLU A 295 -7.40 -15.32 5.88
CA GLU A 295 -6.17 -16.04 6.16
C GLU A 295 -6.45 -17.27 7.05
N ASP A 296 -7.29 -17.12 8.07
CA ASP A 296 -7.67 -18.22 8.98
C ASP A 296 -8.40 -19.35 8.25
N VAL A 297 -9.36 -19.00 7.37
CA VAL A 297 -10.10 -19.94 6.52
C VAL A 297 -9.16 -20.72 5.62
N MET A 298 -8.28 -20.03 4.89
CA MET A 298 -7.35 -20.69 3.99
C MET A 298 -6.31 -21.54 4.74
N ASN A 299 -5.88 -21.13 5.93
CA ASN A 299 -5.01 -21.93 6.80
C ASN A 299 -5.67 -23.21 7.30
N HIS A 300 -6.99 -23.20 7.50
CA HIS A 300 -7.75 -24.39 7.87
C HIS A 300 -7.98 -25.29 6.66
N LEU A 301 -8.42 -24.74 5.52
CA LEU A 301 -8.59 -25.49 4.27
C LEU A 301 -7.27 -26.14 3.83
N ALA A 302 -6.13 -25.46 3.99
CA ALA A 302 -4.81 -26.03 3.72
C ALA A 302 -4.42 -27.19 4.65
N ARG A 303 -5.03 -27.31 5.83
CA ARG A 303 -4.86 -28.46 6.73
C ARG A 303 -5.78 -29.60 6.32
N GLU A 304 -7.07 -29.32 6.11
CA GLU A 304 -8.03 -30.34 5.68
C GLU A 304 -7.71 -30.92 4.29
N ALA A 305 -7.13 -30.11 3.39
CA ALA A 305 -6.64 -30.56 2.09
C ALA A 305 -5.45 -31.54 2.20
N ARG A 306 -4.55 -31.35 3.18
CA ARG A 306 -3.46 -32.31 3.46
C ARG A 306 -3.99 -33.65 3.93
N ASP A 307 -5.08 -33.63 4.70
CA ASP A 307 -5.75 -34.83 5.20
C ASP A 307 -6.67 -35.47 4.14
N GLY A 308 -6.72 -34.94 2.91
CA GLY A 308 -7.52 -35.49 1.81
C GLY A 308 -9.03 -35.27 1.94
N LYS A 309 -9.47 -34.38 2.85
CA LYS A 309 -10.90 -34.12 3.11
C LYS A 309 -11.51 -33.10 2.15
N VAL A 310 -10.68 -32.22 1.59
CA VAL A 310 -11.10 -31.19 0.63
C VAL A 310 -10.88 -31.68 -0.79
N LYS A 311 -11.94 -31.73 -1.61
CA LYS A 311 -11.85 -32.14 -3.03
C LYS A 311 -11.86 -30.95 -3.98
N ASN A 312 -12.75 -30.00 -3.75
CA ASN A 312 -12.86 -28.74 -4.49
C ASN A 312 -13.56 -27.67 -3.64
N ILE A 313 -13.32 -26.40 -3.94
CA ILE A 313 -13.78 -25.27 -3.10
C ILE A 313 -14.46 -24.22 -3.97
N LEU A 314 -15.65 -23.79 -3.56
CA LEU A 314 -16.35 -22.64 -4.15
C LEU A 314 -16.31 -21.46 -3.17
N PHE A 315 -15.81 -20.32 -3.62
CA PHE A 315 -15.82 -19.07 -2.88
C PHE A 315 -17.00 -18.22 -3.34
N LEU A 316 -18.04 -18.14 -2.52
CA LEU A 316 -19.17 -17.23 -2.64
C LEU A 316 -18.88 -15.97 -1.82
N THR A 317 -17.79 -15.31 -2.17
CA THR A 317 -17.30 -14.08 -1.55
C THR A 317 -16.95 -13.08 -2.66
N PRO A 318 -16.81 -11.78 -2.35
CA PRO A 318 -16.23 -10.83 -3.28
C PRO A 318 -14.93 -11.35 -3.88
N CYS A 319 -14.72 -11.00 -5.15
CA CYS A 319 -13.50 -11.29 -5.87
C CYS A 319 -12.22 -10.97 -5.05
N HIS A 320 -11.23 -11.85 -5.13
CA HIS A 320 -9.93 -11.70 -4.44
C HIS A 320 -10.02 -11.53 -2.90
N ALA A 321 -11.12 -11.95 -2.26
CA ALA A 321 -11.26 -11.87 -0.82
C ALA A 321 -10.30 -12.78 -0.04
N THR A 322 -9.78 -13.85 -0.65
CA THR A 322 -8.88 -14.81 0.00
C THR A 322 -7.53 -14.93 -0.73
N PRO A 323 -6.44 -15.30 -0.02
CA PRO A 323 -5.11 -15.48 -0.64
C PRO A 323 -5.00 -16.71 -1.56
N TYR A 324 -6.06 -17.52 -1.67
CA TYR A 324 -6.15 -18.60 -2.66
C TYR A 324 -4.95 -19.57 -2.61
N TYR A 325 -4.42 -19.97 -3.78
CA TYR A 325 -3.28 -20.90 -3.87
C TYR A 325 -2.01 -20.42 -3.14
N SER A 326 -1.85 -19.12 -2.88
CA SER A 326 -0.65 -18.62 -2.19
C SER A 326 -0.57 -19.09 -0.73
N LEU A 327 -1.69 -19.51 -0.14
CA LEU A 327 -1.74 -20.07 1.21
C LEU A 327 -2.17 -21.55 1.22
N LEU A 328 -3.02 -21.95 0.27
CA LEU A 328 -3.47 -23.34 0.19
C LEU A 328 -2.31 -24.31 -0.08
N HIS A 329 -1.43 -24.00 -1.04
CA HIS A 329 -0.31 -24.85 -1.47
C HIS A 329 -0.69 -26.31 -1.82
N HIS A 330 -1.92 -26.54 -2.30
CA HIS A 330 -2.39 -27.81 -2.83
C HIS A 330 -3.02 -27.63 -4.20
N ASP A 331 -2.78 -28.60 -5.08
CA ASP A 331 -3.38 -28.64 -6.40
C ASP A 331 -4.77 -29.29 -6.32
N LEU A 332 -5.78 -28.46 -6.06
CA LEU A 332 -7.19 -28.85 -6.05
C LEU A 332 -8.03 -27.79 -6.76
N PRO A 333 -9.13 -28.17 -7.43
CA PRO A 333 -9.99 -27.22 -8.11
C PRO A 333 -10.60 -26.23 -7.13
N MET A 334 -10.37 -24.95 -7.39
CA MET A 334 -11.02 -23.85 -6.68
C MET A 334 -11.69 -22.93 -7.70
N ARG A 335 -12.82 -22.33 -7.31
CA ARG A 335 -13.49 -21.28 -8.09
C ARG A 335 -13.93 -20.15 -7.18
N PHE A 336 -13.70 -18.92 -7.61
CA PHE A 336 -14.31 -17.71 -7.05
C PHE A 336 -15.19 -17.05 -8.12
N LEU A 337 -16.06 -16.14 -7.69
CA LEU A 337 -16.96 -15.39 -8.57
C LEU A 337 -16.16 -14.47 -9.51
N ASP A 338 -16.45 -14.48 -10.80
CA ASP A 338 -15.78 -13.61 -11.77
C ASP A 338 -16.16 -12.14 -11.56
N CYS A 339 -15.15 -11.28 -11.63
CA CYS A 339 -15.28 -9.83 -11.53
C CYS A 339 -14.49 -9.12 -12.64
N THR A 340 -14.25 -9.83 -13.75
CA THR A 340 -13.59 -9.25 -14.91
C THR A 340 -14.46 -8.09 -15.43
N PRO A 341 -13.92 -6.87 -15.52
CA PRO A 341 -14.70 -5.72 -15.96
C PRO A 341 -15.12 -5.90 -17.43
N SER A 342 -16.41 -5.71 -17.70
CA SER A 342 -16.94 -5.74 -19.07
C SER A 342 -16.53 -4.48 -19.86
N GLU A 343 -16.31 -4.63 -21.16
CA GLU A 343 -16.15 -3.48 -22.07
C GLU A 343 -17.47 -2.70 -22.24
N GLU A 344 -18.62 -3.37 -22.04
CA GLU A 344 -19.94 -2.76 -22.12
C GLU A 344 -20.35 -2.14 -20.78
N ARG A 345 -20.56 -0.82 -20.78
CA ARG A 345 -21.02 -0.08 -19.60
C ARG A 345 -22.41 -0.56 -19.16
N GLY A 346 -22.52 -0.93 -17.88
CA GLY A 346 -23.79 -1.31 -17.26
C GLY A 346 -24.02 -2.82 -17.17
N VAL A 347 -23.16 -3.65 -17.77
CA VAL A 347 -23.16 -5.10 -17.53
C VAL A 347 -22.53 -5.37 -16.17
N ILE A 348 -23.30 -6.02 -15.29
CA ILE A 348 -22.89 -6.36 -13.93
C ILE A 348 -22.13 -7.69 -13.97
N ASP A 349 -20.98 -7.74 -13.29
CA ASP A 349 -20.17 -8.96 -13.21
C ASP A 349 -20.81 -10.08 -12.35
N GLU A 350 -20.24 -11.29 -12.39
CA GLU A 350 -20.77 -12.45 -11.66
C GLU A 350 -20.78 -12.20 -10.14
N SER A 351 -19.71 -11.60 -9.61
CA SER A 351 -19.58 -11.25 -8.19
C SER A 351 -20.67 -10.25 -7.76
N ASP A 352 -20.89 -9.18 -8.50
CA ASP A 352 -21.88 -8.16 -8.17
C ASP A 352 -23.31 -8.69 -8.35
N ARG A 353 -23.58 -9.53 -9.35
CA ARG A 353 -24.87 -10.24 -9.49
C ARG A 353 -25.18 -11.09 -8.26
N PHE A 354 -24.21 -11.85 -7.78
CA PHE A 354 -24.36 -12.66 -6.57
C PHE A 354 -24.63 -11.80 -5.32
N LEU A 355 -23.92 -10.69 -5.17
CA LEU A 355 -24.06 -9.82 -4.00
C LEU A 355 -25.38 -9.04 -3.99
N MET A 356 -25.93 -8.73 -5.18
CA MET A 356 -27.24 -8.10 -5.30
C MET A 356 -28.38 -9.05 -4.91
N ASP A 357 -28.38 -10.28 -5.45
CA ASP A 357 -29.41 -11.27 -5.14
C ASP A 357 -28.83 -12.70 -5.08
N PRO A 358 -28.39 -13.17 -3.90
CA PRO A 358 -27.62 -14.40 -3.78
C PRO A 358 -28.48 -15.66 -4.00
N VAL A 359 -29.79 -15.61 -3.72
CA VAL A 359 -30.66 -16.80 -3.76
C VAL A 359 -30.94 -17.23 -5.22
N PRO A 360 -31.45 -16.37 -6.12
CA PRO A 360 -31.63 -16.73 -7.53
C PRO A 360 -30.31 -17.08 -8.20
N PHE A 361 -29.23 -16.37 -7.85
CA PHE A 361 -27.90 -16.67 -8.34
C PHE A 361 -27.50 -18.12 -8.03
N LEU A 362 -27.62 -18.55 -6.77
CA LEU A 362 -27.23 -19.90 -6.36
C LEU A 362 -28.14 -20.97 -6.99
N LEU A 363 -29.44 -20.70 -7.16
CA LEU A 363 -30.37 -21.60 -7.85
C LEU A 363 -30.03 -21.79 -9.33
N GLU A 364 -29.67 -20.71 -10.03
CA GLU A 364 -29.21 -20.77 -11.42
C GLU A 364 -27.88 -21.53 -11.50
N TYR A 365 -26.96 -21.20 -10.60
CA TYR A 365 -25.64 -21.81 -10.52
C TYR A 365 -25.71 -23.33 -10.26
N ALA A 366 -26.59 -23.76 -9.35
CA ALA A 366 -26.80 -25.16 -8.99
C ALA A 366 -27.35 -26.03 -10.13
N LYS A 367 -27.98 -25.44 -11.16
CA LYS A 367 -28.48 -26.20 -12.34
C LYS A 367 -27.36 -26.68 -13.26
N ASN A 368 -26.26 -25.94 -13.31
CA ASN A 368 -25.23 -26.09 -14.34
C ASN A 368 -23.93 -26.72 -13.85
N MET A 369 -23.77 -26.95 -12.54
CA MET A 369 -22.49 -27.33 -11.94
C MET A 369 -22.62 -28.51 -10.97
N SER A 370 -21.57 -29.33 -10.89
CA SER A 370 -21.42 -30.33 -9.84
C SER A 370 -21.28 -29.66 -8.47
N LEU A 371 -21.99 -30.17 -7.47
CA LEU A 371 -21.96 -29.67 -6.10
C LEU A 371 -20.52 -29.68 -5.54
N PRO A 372 -19.97 -28.53 -5.13
CA PRO A 372 -18.63 -28.48 -4.57
C PRO A 372 -18.54 -29.16 -3.20
N SER A 373 -17.37 -29.66 -2.81
CA SER A 373 -17.15 -30.28 -1.51
C SER A 373 -17.19 -29.26 -0.37
N HIS A 374 -16.68 -28.05 -0.61
CA HIS A 374 -16.65 -26.96 0.36
C HIS A 374 -17.15 -25.66 -0.27
N ILE A 375 -17.93 -24.90 0.49
CA ILE A 375 -18.38 -23.55 0.13
C ILE A 375 -17.89 -22.58 1.20
N VAL A 376 -17.30 -21.47 0.77
CA VAL A 376 -16.82 -20.40 1.65
C VAL A 376 -17.63 -19.14 1.35
N LEU A 377 -18.22 -18.53 2.38
CA LEU A 377 -19.01 -17.31 2.27
C LEU A 377 -18.91 -16.45 3.52
N PHE A 378 -19.16 -15.15 3.36
CA PHE A 378 -19.30 -14.24 4.50
C PHE A 378 -20.66 -14.43 5.17
N ASP A 379 -20.75 -14.08 6.45
CA ASP A 379 -21.97 -14.25 7.25
C ASP A 379 -23.15 -13.41 6.79
N SER A 380 -22.90 -12.23 6.20
CA SER A 380 -23.93 -11.39 5.58
C SER A 380 -24.72 -12.13 4.49
N GLU A 381 -24.03 -12.87 3.62
CA GLU A 381 -24.62 -13.65 2.53
C GLU A 381 -25.16 -14.99 3.05
N GLU A 382 -24.52 -15.57 4.06
CA GLU A 382 -24.93 -16.84 4.68
C GLU A 382 -26.32 -16.78 5.29
N GLN A 383 -26.67 -15.67 5.95
CA GLN A 383 -28.01 -15.46 6.49
C GLN A 383 -29.12 -15.59 5.46
N LYS A 384 -28.82 -15.30 4.18
CA LYS A 384 -29.77 -15.38 3.06
C LYS A 384 -29.79 -16.79 2.42
N LEU A 385 -28.70 -17.55 2.55
CA LEU A 385 -28.47 -18.80 1.82
C LEU A 385 -28.57 -20.07 2.67
N ASN A 386 -28.53 -19.98 4.00
CA ASN A 386 -28.43 -21.13 4.90
C ASN A 386 -29.48 -22.24 4.63
N ASN A 387 -30.75 -21.88 4.45
CA ASN A 387 -31.84 -22.82 4.18
C ASN A 387 -31.65 -23.53 2.83
N LEU A 388 -31.18 -22.79 1.82
CA LEU A 388 -30.91 -23.32 0.50
C LEU A 388 -29.70 -24.26 0.53
N LEU A 389 -28.61 -23.88 1.19
CA LEU A 389 -27.43 -24.71 1.40
C LEU A 389 -27.78 -26.02 2.12
N ASN A 390 -28.58 -25.95 3.19
CA ASN A 390 -29.06 -27.13 3.91
C ASN A 390 -29.90 -28.05 3.01
N SER A 391 -30.74 -27.49 2.14
CA SER A 391 -31.55 -28.27 1.19
C SER A 391 -30.70 -29.03 0.16
N TYR A 392 -29.52 -28.49 -0.18
CA TYR A 392 -28.52 -29.13 -1.04
C TYR A 392 -27.55 -30.06 -0.29
N GLY A 393 -27.80 -30.35 1.00
CA GLY A 393 -26.98 -31.28 1.79
C GLY A 393 -25.69 -30.67 2.34
N TYR A 394 -25.58 -29.34 2.39
CA TYR A 394 -24.46 -28.68 3.07
C TYR A 394 -24.72 -28.49 4.56
N ARG A 395 -23.65 -28.51 5.35
CA ARG A 395 -23.68 -28.15 6.78
C ARG A 395 -22.52 -27.23 7.12
N GLU A 396 -22.75 -26.27 8.01
CA GLU A 396 -21.68 -25.46 8.58
C GLU A 396 -20.66 -26.35 9.31
N GLU A 397 -19.40 -26.27 8.86
CA GLU A 397 -18.27 -26.96 9.47
C GLU A 397 -17.57 -26.06 10.48
N ARG A 398 -17.27 -24.82 10.08
CA ARG A 398 -16.52 -23.88 10.92
C ARG A 398 -16.78 -22.43 10.52
N ARG A 399 -16.68 -21.54 11.52
CA ARG A 399 -16.80 -20.09 11.39
C ARG A 399 -15.57 -19.39 11.95
N PHE A 400 -15.09 -18.38 11.24
CA PHE A 400 -13.92 -17.59 11.60
C PHE A 400 -14.27 -16.11 11.69
N PHE A 401 -13.79 -15.46 12.75
CA PHE A 401 -13.91 -14.01 12.89
C PHE A 401 -13.17 -13.27 11.78
N ASN A 402 -13.78 -12.21 11.25
CA ASN A 402 -13.22 -11.36 10.20
C ASN A 402 -13.10 -9.89 10.60
N ALA A 403 -14.19 -9.22 10.99
CA ALA A 403 -14.17 -7.77 11.26
C ALA A 403 -15.22 -7.34 12.29
N HIS A 404 -14.93 -6.25 13.02
CA HIS A 404 -15.88 -5.64 13.96
C HIS A 404 -16.75 -4.55 13.33
N PHE A 405 -16.32 -3.96 12.23
CA PHE A 405 -16.97 -2.82 11.61
C PHE A 405 -17.02 -2.96 10.09
N LYS A 406 -18.05 -2.35 9.52
CA LYS A 406 -18.26 -2.19 8.08
C LYS A 406 -17.23 -1.23 7.51
N VAL A 407 -16.69 -1.55 6.34
CA VAL A 407 -15.80 -0.67 5.57
C VAL A 407 -16.59 -0.12 4.38
N ASP A 408 -16.88 -0.96 3.38
CA ASP A 408 -17.59 -0.54 2.16
C ASP A 408 -18.97 -1.21 1.98
N ARG A 409 -19.07 -2.50 2.30
CA ARG A 409 -20.27 -3.35 2.08
C ARG A 409 -20.94 -3.75 3.39
N GLU A 410 -21.96 -4.60 3.38
CA GLU A 410 -22.53 -5.14 4.63
C GLU A 410 -21.43 -5.65 5.58
N LEU A 411 -21.72 -5.65 6.88
CA LEU A 411 -20.74 -6.07 7.87
C LEU A 411 -20.41 -7.55 7.65
N GLN A 412 -19.21 -7.79 7.15
CA GLN A 412 -18.60 -9.11 6.99
C GLN A 412 -17.94 -9.51 8.30
N ALA A 413 -18.73 -9.81 9.34
CA ALA A 413 -18.19 -10.04 10.68
C ALA A 413 -17.46 -11.38 10.79
N SER A 414 -17.89 -12.37 10.03
CA SER A 414 -17.28 -13.70 10.00
C SER A 414 -17.30 -14.34 8.61
N ILE A 415 -16.41 -15.29 8.39
CA ILE A 415 -16.41 -16.17 7.21
C ILE A 415 -16.75 -17.57 7.67
N VAL A 416 -17.65 -18.21 6.93
CA VAL A 416 -18.21 -19.52 7.24
C VAL A 416 -17.79 -20.51 6.16
N ILE A 417 -17.49 -21.74 6.58
CA ILE A 417 -17.20 -22.86 5.70
C ILE A 417 -18.32 -23.88 5.85
N TYR A 418 -18.91 -24.24 4.72
CA TYR A 418 -19.90 -25.29 4.60
C TYR A 418 -19.28 -26.49 3.89
N VAL A 419 -19.55 -27.69 4.37
CA VAL A 419 -19.11 -28.96 3.78
C VAL A 419 -20.30 -29.73 3.23
N HIS A 420 -20.16 -30.34 2.06
CA HIS A 420 -21.18 -31.19 1.47
C HIS A 420 -21.21 -32.55 2.18
N ILE A 421 -22.32 -32.86 2.83
CA ILE A 421 -22.58 -34.17 3.40
C ILE A 421 -23.26 -34.98 2.30
N GLY A 422 -22.48 -35.76 1.55
CA GLY A 422 -23.03 -36.64 0.53
C GLY A 422 -24.21 -37.45 1.09
N ARG A 423 -25.35 -37.42 0.40
CA ARG A 423 -26.34 -38.48 0.50
C ARG A 423 -26.02 -39.55 -0.53
#